data_AF-A0A497BEE7-F1
#
_entry.id   AF-A0A497BEE7-F1
#
_cell.length_a   1.000
_cell.length_b   1.000
_cell.length_c   1.000
_cell.angle_alpha   90.00
_cell.angle_beta   90.00
_cell.angle_gamma   90.00
#
_symmetry.space_group_name_H-M   'P 1'
#
loop_
_entity.id
_entity.type
_entity.pdbx_description
1 polymer ?
#
loop_
_entity_poly.entity_id
_entity_poly.type
_entity_poly.pdbx_seq_one_letter_code
_entity_poly.pdbx_strand_id
1 'polypeptide(L)'
;MVDVMDFENWDEFVAKYGDIEVEFVYYYKYTFHFKGEYDGKDVECSVGGNASDAYYVDVKPNVKYIVKELRPMSLAIDGEIVYLDI
;
A
#
# COMPACT_ATOMS: atom_id res chain seq x y z
N MET A 1 2.50 -19.01 -7.97
CA MET A 1 3.71 -18.26 -8.35
C MET A 1 3.34 -16.82 -8.05
N VAL A 2 3.96 -16.19 -7.05
CA VAL A 2 3.70 -14.76 -6.82
C VAL A 2 4.57 -14.07 -7.85
N ASP A 3 3.95 -13.48 -8.87
CA ASP A 3 4.68 -12.60 -9.78
C ASP A 3 4.99 -11.34 -8.97
N VAL A 4 6.22 -11.28 -8.47
CA VAL A 4 6.75 -10.12 -7.78
C VAL A 4 7.18 -9.15 -8.86
N MET A 5 6.52 -7.98 -8.94
CA MET A 5 7.13 -6.88 -9.69
C MET A 5 8.23 -6.30 -8.80
N ASP A 6 9.48 -6.60 -9.15
CA ASP A 6 10.63 -5.95 -8.52
C ASP A 6 10.71 -4.51 -9.02
N PHE A 7 10.14 -3.58 -8.25
CA PHE A 7 10.49 -2.17 -8.40
C PHE A 7 11.82 -1.97 -7.70
N GLU A 8 12.90 -1.87 -8.47
CA GLU A 8 14.24 -1.58 -7.92
C GLU A 8 14.34 -0.14 -7.37
N ASN A 9 13.35 0.73 -7.62
CA ASN A 9 13.37 2.13 -7.22
C ASN A 9 11.97 2.67 -6.84
N TRP A 10 11.88 3.30 -5.67
CA TRP A 10 10.71 4.05 -5.18
C TRP A 10 10.15 5.05 -6.21
N ASP A 11 11.01 5.69 -7.00
CA ASP A 11 10.59 6.67 -8.01
C ASP A 11 9.73 6.03 -9.11
N GLU A 12 10.08 4.81 -9.56
CA GLU A 12 9.31 4.08 -10.57
C GLU A 12 7.96 3.61 -10.02
N PHE A 13 7.95 3.17 -8.77
CA PHE A 13 6.72 2.81 -8.06
C PHE A 13 5.78 4.02 -7.95
N VAL A 14 6.29 5.17 -7.49
CA VAL A 14 5.48 6.39 -7.33
C VAL A 14 4.99 6.90 -8.67
N ALA A 15 5.83 6.84 -9.72
CA ALA A 15 5.43 7.26 -11.06
C ALA A 15 4.26 6.42 -11.62
N LYS A 16 4.18 5.14 -11.25
CA LYS A 16 3.15 4.22 -11.77
C LYS A 16 1.91 4.12 -10.89
N TYR A 17 2.10 4.03 -9.58
CA TYR A 17 1.06 3.67 -8.63
C TYR A 17 0.87 4.70 -7.51
N GLY A 18 1.67 5.76 -7.49
CA GLY A 18 1.70 6.72 -6.38
C GLY A 18 0.41 7.48 -6.19
N ASP A 19 -0.35 7.73 -7.25
CA ASP A 19 -1.61 8.51 -7.23
C ASP A 19 -2.86 7.66 -7.00
N ILE A 20 -2.72 6.34 -6.76
CA ILE A 20 -3.87 5.47 -6.46
C ILE A 20 -4.50 5.89 -5.14
N GLU A 21 -5.83 6.01 -5.14
CA GLU A 21 -6.63 6.23 -3.94
C GLU A 21 -7.00 4.89 -3.28
N VAL A 22 -6.76 4.78 -1.98
CA VAL A 22 -7.12 3.62 -1.16
C VAL A 22 -7.82 4.05 0.12
N GLU A 23 -8.69 3.19 0.65
CA GLU A 23 -9.43 3.41 1.89
C GLU A 23 -9.01 2.39 2.95
N PHE A 24 -8.92 2.84 4.20
CA PHE A 24 -8.59 1.97 5.33
C PHE A 24 -9.70 0.93 5.56
N VAL A 25 -9.31 -0.33 5.76
CA VAL A 25 -10.24 -1.44 6.00
C VAL A 25 -10.09 -2.01 7.39
N TYR A 26 -8.88 -2.44 7.75
CA TYR A 26 -8.59 -3.01 9.06
C TYR A 26 -7.09 -2.92 9.37
N TYR A 27 -6.76 -3.14 10.64
CA TYR A 27 -5.38 -3.35 11.05
C TYR A 27 -5.25 -4.68 11.77
N TYR A 28 -4.08 -5.31 11.64
CA TYR A 28 -3.72 -6.47 12.43
C TYR A 28 -2.30 -6.32 12.94
N LYS A 29 -2.12 -6.36 14.26
CA LYS A 29 -0.85 -6.05 14.95
C LYS A 29 -0.32 -4.67 14.52
N TYR A 30 0.74 -4.64 13.73
CA TYR A 30 1.46 -3.42 13.33
C TYR A 30 1.26 -3.08 11.85
N THR A 31 0.32 -3.75 11.17
CA THR A 31 0.07 -3.55 9.75
C THR A 31 -1.33 -3.01 9.55
N PHE A 32 -1.41 -1.91 8.82
CA PHE A 32 -2.66 -1.29 8.39
C PHE A 32 -2.93 -1.70 6.94
N HIS A 33 -4.14 -2.15 6.68
CA HIS A 33 -4.57 -2.64 5.38
C HIS A 33 -5.58 -1.68 4.76
N PHE A 34 -5.32 -1.34 3.51
CA PHE A 34 -6.14 -0.44 2.71
C PHE A 34 -6.55 -1.14 1.42
N LYS A 35 -7.69 -0.72 0.86
CA LYS A 35 -8.21 -1.22 -0.42
C LYS A 35 -8.60 -0.10 -1.35
N GLY A 36 -8.44 -0.32 -2.65
CA GLY A 36 -8.86 0.61 -3.69
C GLY A 36 -9.08 -0.11 -5.01
N GLU A 37 -9.24 0.68 -6.06
CA GLU A 37 -9.38 0.19 -7.44
C GLU A 37 -8.43 0.99 -8.34
N TYR A 38 -7.78 0.30 -9.28
CA TYR A 38 -6.90 0.91 -10.29
C TYR A 38 -7.10 0.21 -11.63
N ASP A 39 -7.52 0.96 -12.66
CA ASP A 39 -7.85 0.42 -13.99
C ASP A 39 -8.81 -0.79 -13.96
N GLY A 40 -9.81 -0.75 -13.05
CA GLY A 40 -10.78 -1.84 -12.87
C GLY A 40 -10.24 -3.07 -12.14
N LYS A 41 -9.04 -3.00 -11.56
CA LYS A 41 -8.40 -4.05 -10.77
C LYS A 41 -8.44 -3.72 -9.29
N ASP A 42 -8.60 -4.76 -8.47
CA ASP A 42 -8.51 -4.65 -7.01
C ASP A 42 -7.09 -4.27 -6.58
N VAL A 43 -7.01 -3.31 -5.66
CA VAL A 43 -5.76 -2.85 -5.04
C VAL A 43 -5.79 -3.18 -3.56
N GLU A 44 -4.72 -3.80 -3.06
CA GLU A 44 -4.50 -3.99 -1.63
C GLU A 44 -3.17 -3.35 -1.22
N CYS A 45 -3.21 -2.43 -0.25
CA CYS A 45 -2.04 -1.69 0.21
C CYS A 45 -1.80 -1.99 1.69
N SER A 46 -0.55 -2.28 2.04
CA SER A 46 -0.15 -2.55 3.43
C SER A 46 0.90 -1.55 3.89
N VAL A 47 0.69 -0.97 5.08
CA VAL A 47 1.57 0.04 5.68
C VAL A 47 1.99 -0.43 7.08
N GLY A 48 3.26 -0.20 7.41
CA GLY A 48 3.87 -0.55 8.69
C GLY A 48 4.58 -1.90 8.65
N GLY A 49 4.33 -2.75 9.65
CA GLY A 49 4.97 -4.07 9.76
C GLY A 49 5.83 -4.24 11.01
N ASN A 50 6.20 -3.14 11.68
CA ASN A 50 6.88 -3.18 12.98
C ASN A 50 6.25 -2.22 14.00
N ALA A 51 6.59 -2.42 15.28
CA ALA A 51 6.02 -1.65 16.39
C ALA A 51 6.33 -0.14 16.34
N SER A 52 7.45 0.25 15.73
CA SER A 52 7.81 1.65 15.55
C SER A 52 6.92 2.30 14.49
N ASP A 53 6.60 1.58 13.41
CA ASP A 53 5.83 2.12 12.29
C ASP A 53 4.37 2.39 12.63
N ALA A 54 3.81 1.60 13.55
CA ALA A 54 2.40 1.70 13.92
C ALA A 54 2.02 3.06 14.54
N TYR A 55 2.99 3.85 15.01
CA TYR A 55 2.77 5.19 15.54
C TYR A 55 2.82 6.30 14.48
N TYR A 56 3.26 6.00 13.25
CA TYR A 56 3.35 7.00 12.18
C TYR A 56 2.11 7.07 11.29
N VAL A 57 1.18 6.12 11.44
CA VAL A 57 -0.02 6.04 10.59
C VAL A 57 -1.26 6.42 11.40
N ASP A 58 -1.81 7.60 11.13
CA ASP A 58 -3.15 8.00 11.60
C ASP A 58 -4.18 7.63 10.55
N VAL A 59 -5.06 6.67 10.87
CA VAL A 59 -6.12 6.21 9.97
C VAL A 59 -7.48 6.64 10.48
N LYS A 60 -8.32 7.11 9.55
CA LYS A 60 -9.71 7.50 9.73
C LYS A 60 -10.61 6.68 8.80
N PRO A 61 -11.76 6.19 9.29
CA PRO A 61 -12.71 5.46 8.47
C PRO A 61 -13.34 6.38 7.41
N ASN A 62 -13.64 5.81 6.24
CA ASN A 62 -14.26 6.51 5.08
C ASN A 62 -13.43 7.70 4.56
N VAL A 63 -12.12 7.66 4.75
CA VAL A 63 -11.17 8.62 4.17
C VAL A 63 -10.36 7.89 3.12
N LYS A 64 -10.19 8.56 1.97
CA LYS A 64 -9.30 8.13 0.90
C LYS A 64 -7.90 8.67 1.15
N TYR A 65 -6.91 7.81 0.93
CA TYR A 65 -5.50 8.09 1.08
C TYR A 65 -4.80 7.86 -0.26
N ILE A 66 -3.79 8.67 -0.54
CA ILE A 66 -2.97 8.51 -1.73
C ILE A 66 -1.79 7.58 -1.41
N VAL A 67 -1.57 6.55 -2.24
CA VAL A 67 -0.57 5.50 -2.00
C VAL A 67 0.83 6.06 -1.71
N LYS A 68 1.31 7.06 -2.46
CA LYS A 68 2.66 7.63 -2.22
C LYS A 68 2.80 8.33 -0.87
N GLU A 69 1.71 8.86 -0.31
CA GLU A 69 1.71 9.55 0.99
C GLU A 69 1.75 8.54 2.15
N LEU A 70 1.21 7.34 1.92
CA LEU A 70 1.21 6.25 2.90
C LEU A 70 2.57 5.57 3.07
N ARG A 71 3.47 5.68 2.08
CA ARG A 71 4.77 4.97 2.04
C ARG A 71 4.62 3.49 2.40
N PRO A 72 3.89 2.71 1.58
CA PRO A 72 3.54 1.34 1.92
C PRO A 72 4.74 0.41 1.86
N MET A 73 4.71 -0.65 2.68
CA MET A 73 5.67 -1.77 2.58
C MET A 73 5.32 -2.70 1.41
N SER A 74 4.06 -2.75 1.00
CA SER A 74 3.63 -3.55 -0.14
C SER A 74 2.35 -3.02 -0.79
N LEU A 75 2.22 -3.27 -2.10
CA LEU A 75 1.03 -3.02 -2.89
C LEU A 75 0.72 -4.26 -3.73
N ALA A 76 -0.51 -4.74 -3.72
CA ALA A 76 -0.97 -5.82 -4.58
C ALA A 76 -1.98 -5.29 -5.60
N ILE A 77 -1.83 -5.65 -6.87
CA ILE A 77 -2.76 -5.35 -7.97
C ILE A 77 -3.27 -6.67 -8.53
N ASP A 78 -4.56 -6.97 -8.37
CA ASP A 78 -5.17 -8.25 -8.80
C ASP A 78 -4.40 -9.49 -8.29
N GLY A 79 -3.84 -9.40 -7.08
CA GLY A 79 -3.05 -10.45 -6.44
C GLY A 79 -1.56 -10.49 -6.82
N GLU A 80 -1.10 -9.69 -7.78
CA GLU A 80 0.33 -9.50 -8.08
C GLU A 80 0.94 -8.53 -7.06
N ILE A 81 1.93 -8.98 -6.27
CA ILE A 81 2.45 -8.22 -5.13
C ILE A 81 3.75 -7.52 -5.48
N VAL A 82 3.82 -6.24 -5.13
CA VAL A 82 5.03 -5.42 -5.09
C VAL A 82 5.44 -5.24 -3.65
N TYR A 83 6.67 -5.63 -3.30
CA TYR A 83 7.28 -5.27 -2.02
C TYR A 83 8.19 -4.07 -2.22
N LEU A 84 8.12 -3.12 -1.29
CA LEU A 84 8.97 -1.94 -1.27
C LEU A 84 9.95 -2.08 -0.11
N ASP A 85 11.23 -2.06 -0.43
CA ASP A 85 12.30 -1.96 0.57
C ASP A 85 12.50 -0.46 0.87
N ILE A 86 11.79 0.04 1.89
CA ILE A 86 11.75 1.45 2.30
C ILE A 86 12.37 1.67 3.68
#